data_AF-U2X1R7-F1
#
_entry.id   AF-U2X1R7-F1
#
_cell.length_a   1.000
_cell.length_b   1.000
_cell.length_c   1.000
_cell.angle_alpha   90.00
_cell.angle_beta   90.00
_cell.angle_gamma   90.00
#
_symmetry.space_group_name_H-M   'P 1'
#
loop_
_entity.id
_entity.type
_entity.pdbx_description
1 polymer ?
#
loop_
_entity_poly.entity_id
_entity_poly.type
_entity_poly.pdbx_seq_one_letter_code
_entity_poly.pdbx_strand_id
1 'polypeptide(L)'
;MNVCRLYGEELQKSQSNTFEDYFNRSEVTYRDGGEERTLSVLYLRHFEAALLDWLPYESDPLFTANGRDIHLRDIIALVCLWKNPAYRKRKRVYIHDEEELRRYFAEVDAKTLQALVSEWAETGECRLPERSA
;
A
#
# COMPACT_ATOMS: atom_id res chain seq x y z
N MET A 1 -7.24 5.76 13.51
CA MET A 1 -5.99 6.08 12.78
C MET A 1 -6.36 6.75 11.47
N ASN A 2 -5.76 7.90 11.15
CA ASN A 2 -6.05 8.62 9.90
C ASN A 2 -4.88 8.45 8.94
N VAL A 3 -5.15 8.16 7.68
CA VAL A 3 -4.16 8.07 6.62
C VAL A 3 -4.12 9.43 5.91
N CYS A 4 -2.94 10.02 5.85
CA CYS A 4 -2.73 11.35 5.29
C CYS A 4 -2.03 11.29 3.92
N ARG A 5 -1.25 10.24 3.65
CA ARG A 5 -0.53 10.11 2.38
C ARG A 5 -0.39 8.65 1.98
N LEU A 6 -0.64 8.39 0.70
CA LEU A 6 -0.31 7.16 0.01
C LEU A 6 0.63 7.51 -1.12
N TYR A 7 1.68 6.71 -1.30
CA TYR A 7 2.65 6.96 -2.34
C TYR A 7 3.42 5.67 -2.68
N GLY A 8 3.31 5.22 -3.92
CA GLY A 8 4.08 4.14 -4.47
C GLY A 8 5.07 4.63 -5.51
N GLU A 9 6.30 4.13 -5.45
CA GLU A 9 7.29 4.33 -6.49
C GLU A 9 7.95 3.01 -6.90
N GLU A 10 8.22 2.92 -8.19
CA GLU A 10 9.11 1.91 -8.73
C GLU A 10 10.55 2.35 -8.46
N LEU A 11 11.31 1.56 -7.72
CA LEU A 11 12.72 1.87 -7.54
C LEU A 11 13.44 1.63 -8.86
N GLN A 12 14.04 2.68 -9.40
CA GLN A 12 14.89 2.63 -10.58
C GLN A 12 16.31 3.04 -10.21
N LYS A 13 17.29 2.41 -10.87
CA LYS A 13 18.74 2.58 -10.69
C LYS A 13 19.15 3.99 -10.29
N SER A 14 19.70 4.12 -9.08
CA SER A 14 20.62 5.22 -8.75
C SER A 14 22.10 4.82 -8.95
N GLN A 15 22.46 3.53 -8.91
CA GLN A 15 23.81 3.06 -9.25
C GLN A 15 23.80 1.64 -9.87
N SER A 16 24.74 1.40 -10.78
CA SER A 16 24.92 0.12 -11.46
C SER A 16 25.59 -0.89 -10.52
N ASN A 17 24.81 -1.67 -9.74
CA ASN A 17 25.14 -3.01 -9.20
C ASN A 17 24.37 -3.41 -7.90
N THR A 18 23.21 -2.83 -7.59
CA THR A 18 22.42 -3.28 -6.41
C THR A 18 21.12 -3.98 -6.82
N PHE A 19 20.80 -5.07 -6.11
CA PHE A 19 19.57 -5.86 -6.28
C PHE A 19 18.27 -5.04 -6.03
N GLU A 20 18.39 -3.80 -5.54
CA GLU A 20 17.30 -2.86 -5.28
C GLU A 20 16.47 -2.52 -6.52
N ASP A 21 17.01 -2.77 -7.73
CA ASP A 21 16.32 -2.57 -9.02
C ASP A 21 15.09 -3.46 -9.23
N TYR A 22 14.95 -4.54 -8.47
CA TYR A 22 13.82 -5.45 -8.57
C TYR A 22 12.70 -5.12 -7.59
N PHE A 23 12.83 -4.04 -6.82
CA PHE A 23 11.91 -3.69 -5.75
C PHE A 23 11.05 -2.49 -6.12
N ASN A 24 9.83 -2.51 -5.60
CA ASN A 24 9.00 -1.34 -5.49
C ASN A 24 8.95 -0.89 -4.03
N ARG A 25 8.74 0.41 -3.84
CA ARG A 25 8.54 1.02 -2.53
C ARG A 25 7.14 1.59 -2.47
N SER A 26 6.37 1.13 -1.49
CA SER A 26 5.08 1.70 -1.12
C SER A 26 5.21 2.40 0.22
N GLU A 27 4.64 3.60 0.36
CA GLU A 27 4.72 4.40 1.58
C GLU A 27 3.34 4.88 1.99
N VAL A 28 3.04 4.74 3.28
CA VAL A 28 1.83 5.26 3.89
C VAL A 28 2.19 6.15 5.07
N THR A 29 1.72 7.38 5.04
CA THR A 29 1.78 8.29 6.20
C THR A 29 0.44 8.29 6.89
N TYR A 30 0.45 8.05 8.20
CA TYR A 30 -0.74 7.99 9.03
C TYR A 30 -0.51 8.68 10.37
N ARG A 31 -1.60 9.13 10.99
CA ARG A 31 -1.62 9.73 12.32
C ARG A 31 -2.33 8.80 13.30
N ASP A 32 -1.61 8.43 14.35
CA ASP A 32 -2.07 7.56 15.43
C ASP A 32 -1.80 8.23 16.77
N GLY A 33 -2.83 8.47 17.58
CA GLY A 33 -2.69 9.14 18.88
C GLY A 33 -2.11 10.56 18.83
N GLY A 34 -2.22 11.25 17.68
CA GLY A 34 -1.64 12.58 17.46
C GLY A 34 -0.21 12.59 16.91
N GLU A 35 0.44 11.43 16.83
CA GLU A 35 1.78 11.31 16.24
C GLU A 35 1.69 10.87 14.78
N GLU A 36 2.37 11.60 13.90
CA GLU A 36 2.47 11.27 12.48
C GLU A 36 3.63 10.31 12.24
N ARG A 37 3.34 9.21 11.53
CA ARG A 37 4.29 8.16 11.22
C ARG A 37 4.19 7.78 9.75
N THR A 38 5.33 7.41 9.19
CA THR A 38 5.42 6.89 7.81
C THR A 38 5.95 5.48 7.86
N LEU A 39 5.20 4.56 7.24
CA LEU A 39 5.61 3.18 7.01
C LEU A 39 5.99 3.04 5.54
N SER A 40 7.23 2.61 5.29
CA SER A 40 7.71 2.25 3.96
C SER A 40 7.76 0.71 3.83
N VAL A 41 7.07 0.16 2.85
CA VAL A 41 7.05 -1.26 2.50
C VAL A 41 7.82 -1.47 1.19
N LEU A 42 8.85 -2.29 1.26
CA LEU A 42 9.65 -2.73 0.11
C LEU A 42 9.27 -4.15 -0.26
N TYR A 43 9.01 -4.38 -1.54
CA TYR A 43 8.60 -5.69 -2.05
C TYR A 43 9.05 -5.86 -3.50
N LEU A 44 9.12 -7.11 -4.00
CA LEU A 44 9.57 -7.36 -5.36
C LEU A 44 8.51 -6.92 -6.38
N ARG A 45 8.94 -6.24 -7.44
CA ARG A 45 8.07 -5.72 -8.50
C ARG A 45 7.19 -6.79 -9.14
N HIS A 46 7.71 -8.00 -9.34
CA HIS A 46 6.95 -9.07 -9.99
C HIS A 46 5.73 -9.53 -9.17
N PHE A 47 5.69 -9.24 -7.86
CA PHE A 47 4.52 -9.52 -7.03
C PHE A 47 3.29 -8.74 -7.47
N GLU A 48 3.45 -7.55 -8.08
CA GLU A 48 2.32 -6.76 -8.56
C GLU A 48 1.54 -7.48 -9.64
N ALA A 49 2.22 -8.05 -10.63
CA ALA A 49 1.57 -8.81 -11.70
C ALA A 49 0.75 -9.99 -11.13
N ALA A 50 1.33 -10.67 -10.14
CA ALA A 50 0.73 -11.84 -9.51
C ALA A 50 -0.41 -11.50 -8.54
N LEU A 51 -0.43 -10.27 -8.01
CA LEU A 51 -1.53 -9.72 -7.22
C LEU A 51 -2.65 -9.19 -8.11
N LEU A 52 -2.33 -8.50 -9.20
CA LEU A 52 -3.29 -7.97 -10.17
C LEU A 52 -4.14 -9.09 -10.78
N ASP A 53 -3.52 -10.23 -11.12
CA ASP A 53 -4.24 -11.41 -11.61
C ASP A 53 -5.23 -11.99 -10.59
N TRP A 54 -4.97 -11.78 -9.30
CA TRP A 54 -5.79 -12.28 -8.20
C TRP A 54 -6.87 -11.28 -7.75
N LEU A 55 -6.58 -9.98 -7.86
CA LEU A 55 -7.47 -8.92 -7.43
C LEU A 55 -8.59 -8.68 -8.47
N PRO A 56 -9.75 -8.15 -8.04
CA PRO A 56 -10.87 -7.86 -8.94
C PRO A 56 -10.65 -6.57 -9.77
N TYR A 57 -9.41 -6.24 -10.12
CA TYR A 57 -9.05 -5.06 -10.90
C TYR A 57 -8.62 -5.50 -12.30
N GLU A 58 -9.06 -4.79 -13.34
CA GLU A 58 -8.80 -5.19 -14.73
C GLU A 58 -7.37 -4.87 -15.19
N SER A 59 -6.72 -3.85 -14.60
CA SER A 59 -5.37 -3.39 -14.96
C SER A 59 -4.79 -2.49 -13.86
N ASP A 60 -3.51 -2.11 -14.02
CA ASP A 60 -2.85 -1.04 -13.26
C ASP A 60 -2.70 0.18 -14.18
N PRO A 61 -3.19 1.37 -13.79
CA PRO A 61 -3.77 1.74 -12.50
C PRO A 61 -5.10 1.05 -12.19
N LEU A 62 -5.32 0.74 -10.91
CA LEU A 62 -6.47 -0.02 -10.42
C LEU A 62 -7.80 0.71 -10.66
N PHE A 63 -7.79 2.02 -10.42
CA PHE A 63 -8.90 2.94 -10.67
C PHE A 63 -8.40 4.38 -10.58
N THR A 64 -9.15 5.30 -11.18
CA THR A 64 -8.89 6.74 -11.06
C THR A 64 -9.82 7.34 -10.02
N ALA A 65 -9.27 8.04 -9.03
CA ALA A 65 -10.02 8.74 -8.00
C ALA A 65 -9.65 10.22 -7.98
N ASN A 66 -10.64 11.11 -8.09
CA ASN A 66 -10.44 12.57 -8.14
C ASN A 66 -9.37 13.02 -9.16
N GLY A 67 -9.31 12.38 -10.33
CA GLY A 67 -8.33 12.66 -11.38
C GLY A 67 -6.91 12.16 -11.08
N ARG A 68 -6.71 11.33 -10.04
CA ARG A 68 -5.46 10.65 -9.72
C ARG A 68 -5.56 9.18 -10.04
N ASP A 69 -4.56 8.66 -10.76
CA ASP A 69 -4.44 7.24 -11.03
C ASP A 69 -3.87 6.52 -9.81
N ILE A 70 -4.67 5.63 -9.24
CA ILE A 70 -4.29 4.84 -8.07
C ILE A 70 -3.67 3.53 -8.57
N HIS A 71 -2.39 3.33 -8.29
CA HIS A 71 -1.69 2.12 -8.66
C HIS A 71 -1.65 1.15 -7.49
N LEU A 72 -1.37 -0.13 -7.78
CA LEU A 72 -1.24 -1.15 -6.74
C LEU A 72 -0.17 -0.77 -5.70
N ARG A 73 0.97 -0.25 -6.14
CA ARG A 73 2.05 0.28 -5.29
C ARG A 73 1.62 1.40 -4.35
N ASP A 74 0.60 2.19 -4.64
CA ASP A 74 0.14 3.24 -3.73
C ASP A 74 -0.59 2.65 -2.51
N ILE A 75 -1.25 1.50 -2.69
CA ILE A 75 -2.14 0.91 -1.69
C ILE A 75 -1.51 -0.25 -0.91
N ILE A 76 -0.38 -0.81 -1.37
CA ILE A 76 0.31 -1.93 -0.71
C ILE A 76 0.61 -1.61 0.77
N ALA A 77 1.27 -0.49 1.05
CA ALA A 77 1.64 -0.13 2.41
C ALA A 77 0.42 0.13 3.30
N LEU A 78 -0.67 0.67 2.73
CA LEU A 78 -1.95 0.85 3.41
C LEU A 78 -2.55 -0.49 3.84
N VAL A 79 -2.62 -1.45 2.93
CA VAL A 79 -3.16 -2.80 3.19
C VAL A 79 -2.32 -3.51 4.25
N CYS A 80 -0.98 -3.45 4.13
CA CYS A 80 -0.06 -4.00 5.12
C CYS A 80 -0.24 -3.37 6.51
N LEU A 81 -0.37 -2.03 6.58
CA LEU A 81 -0.62 -1.31 7.82
C LEU A 81 -1.98 -1.67 8.45
N TRP A 82 -3.00 -1.87 7.61
CA TRP A 82 -4.35 -2.22 8.04
C TRP A 82 -4.41 -3.63 8.62
N LYS A 83 -3.78 -4.60 7.94
CA LYS A 83 -3.84 -5.99 8.35
C LYS A 83 -2.86 -6.33 9.45
N ASN A 84 -1.69 -5.72 9.46
CA ASN A 84 -0.65 -5.99 10.43
C ASN A 84 -0.41 -4.80 11.37
N PRO A 85 -1.05 -4.75 12.56
CA PRO A 85 -0.85 -3.66 13.51
C PRO A 85 0.60 -3.57 14.02
N ALA A 86 1.41 -4.63 13.91
CA ALA A 86 2.83 -4.58 14.27
C ALA A 86 3.62 -3.61 13.38
N TYR A 87 3.16 -3.36 12.15
CA TYR A 87 3.80 -2.41 11.24
C TYR A 87 3.59 -0.95 11.68
N ARG A 88 2.60 -0.66 12.54
CA ARG A 88 2.39 0.69 13.10
C ARG A 88 3.56 1.19 13.98
N LYS A 89 4.43 0.27 14.41
CA LYS A 89 5.64 0.54 15.19
C LYS A 89 6.91 0.50 14.34
N ARG A 90 6.83 0.11 13.07
CA ARG A 90 7.97 -0.02 12.17
C ARG A 90 7.99 1.13 11.18
N LYS A 91 9.18 1.68 10.94
CA LYS A 91 9.38 2.67 9.87
C LYS A 91 9.51 2.02 8.50
N ARG A 92 10.11 0.82 8.45
CA ARG A 92 10.38 0.10 7.21
C ARG A 92 10.08 -1.39 7.35
N VAL A 93 9.41 -1.95 6.37
CA VAL A 93 9.07 -3.37 6.26
C VAL A 93 9.54 -3.87 4.90
N TYR A 94 10.04 -5.09 4.88
CA TYR A 94 10.50 -5.75 3.68
C TYR A 94 9.74 -7.06 3.52
N ILE A 95 8.96 -7.16 2.44
CA ILE A 95 8.18 -8.34 2.10
C ILE A 95 8.93 -9.07 1.00
N HIS A 96 9.44 -10.24 1.35
CA HIS A 96 10.17 -11.12 0.43
C HIS A 96 9.30 -12.27 -0.08
N ASP A 97 8.09 -12.39 0.43
CA ASP A 97 7.19 -13.49 0.16
C ASP A 97 5.89 -12.99 -0.47
N GLU A 98 5.58 -13.48 -1.66
CA GLU A 98 4.37 -13.11 -2.40
C GLU A 98 3.11 -13.57 -1.68
N GLU A 99 3.13 -14.74 -1.03
CA GLU A 99 1.97 -15.27 -0.31
C GLU A 99 1.63 -14.39 0.90
N GLU A 100 2.63 -13.85 1.60
CA GLU A 100 2.41 -12.90 2.70
C GLU A 100 1.60 -11.69 2.23
N LEU A 101 1.98 -11.11 1.09
CA LEU A 101 1.25 -10.02 0.45
C LEU A 101 -0.17 -10.43 0.07
N ARG A 102 -0.33 -11.55 -0.65
CA ARG A 102 -1.65 -12.07 -1.03
C ARG A 102 -2.56 -12.30 0.16
N ARG A 103 -2.05 -12.81 1.28
CA ARG A 103 -2.84 -13.02 2.51
C ARG A 103 -3.40 -11.71 3.04
N TYR A 104 -2.63 -10.63 3.03
CA TYR A 104 -3.12 -9.32 3.45
C TYR A 104 -4.25 -8.81 2.55
N PHE A 105 -4.09 -8.93 1.23
CA PHE A 105 -5.14 -8.54 0.28
C PHE A 105 -6.36 -9.46 0.38
N ALA A 106 -6.19 -10.75 0.66
CA ALA A 106 -7.29 -11.70 0.81
C ALA A 106 -8.17 -11.44 2.04
N GLU A 107 -7.60 -10.87 3.10
CA GLU A 107 -8.38 -10.42 4.25
C GLU A 107 -9.05 -9.06 4.00
N VAL A 108 -8.63 -8.27 3.00
CA VAL A 108 -9.19 -6.95 2.70
C VAL A 108 -10.33 -7.07 1.69
N ASP A 109 -11.47 -6.44 2.01
CA ASP A 109 -12.53 -6.26 1.03
C ASP A 109 -12.14 -5.16 0.01
N ALA A 110 -12.06 -5.53 -1.27
CA ALA A 110 -11.62 -4.63 -2.34
C ALA A 110 -12.52 -3.39 -2.50
N LYS A 111 -13.84 -3.51 -2.23
CA LYS A 111 -14.77 -2.37 -2.29
C LYS A 111 -14.48 -1.38 -1.17
N THR A 112 -14.24 -1.88 0.03
CA THR A 112 -13.88 -1.05 1.19
C THR A 112 -12.54 -0.35 0.97
N LEU A 113 -11.56 -1.07 0.43
CA LEU A 113 -10.26 -0.50 0.08
C LEU A 113 -10.40 0.62 -0.96
N GLN A 114 -11.15 0.36 -2.05
CA GLN A 114 -11.42 1.36 -3.08
C GLN A 114 -12.15 2.57 -2.50
N ALA A 115 -13.14 2.39 -1.63
CA ALA A 115 -13.84 3.50 -0.98
C ALA A 115 -12.91 4.35 -0.11
N LEU A 116 -12.03 3.73 0.68
CA LEU A 116 -11.06 4.42 1.54
C LEU A 116 -10.04 5.24 0.73
N VAL A 117 -9.56 4.67 -0.36
CA VAL A 117 -8.57 5.33 -1.22
C VAL A 117 -9.22 6.44 -2.05
N SER A 118 -10.46 6.24 -2.51
CA SER A 118 -11.26 7.30 -3.13
C SER A 118 -11.50 8.47 -2.18
N GLU A 119 -11.91 8.19 -0.93
CA GLU A 119 -12.06 9.21 0.11
C GLU A 119 -10.75 9.99 0.30
N TRP A 120 -9.62 9.29 0.46
CA TRP A 120 -8.30 9.92 0.58
C TRP A 120 -7.93 10.77 -0.65
N ALA A 121 -8.27 10.32 -1.87
CA ALA A 121 -8.00 11.06 -3.09
C ALA A 121 -8.84 12.35 -3.20
N GLU A 122 -10.05 12.34 -2.64
CA GLU A 122 -10.97 13.50 -2.63
C GLU A 122 -10.62 14.52 -1.53
N THR A 123 -10.41 14.06 -0.30
CA THR A 123 -10.23 14.93 0.88
C THR A 123 -8.77 15.17 1.24
N GLY A 124 -7.85 14.32 0.77
CA GLY A 124 -6.46 14.28 1.22
C GLY A 124 -6.23 13.49 2.51
N GLU A 125 -7.28 13.04 3.20
CA GLU A 125 -7.19 12.21 4.40
C GLU A 125 -8.35 11.21 4.50
N CYS A 126 -8.05 9.95 4.83
CA CYS A 126 -9.11 8.97 5.10
C CYS A 126 -8.95 8.34 6.47
N ARG A 127 -10.07 7.91 7.06
CA ARG A 127 -10.04 7.19 8.34
C ARG A 127 -9.93 5.71 8.08
N LEU A 128 -8.81 5.10 8.51
CA LEU A 128 -8.70 3.65 8.45
C LEU A 128 -9.62 3.02 9.51
N PRO A 129 -10.51 2.08 9.13
CA PRO A 129 -11.40 1.42 10.07
C PRO A 129 -10.58 0.59 11.05
N GLU A 130 -10.88 0.75 12.34
CA GLU A 130 -10.30 -0.09 13.38
C GLU A 130 -10.87 -1.50 13.20
N ARG A 131 -10.00 -2.53 13.11
CA ARG A 131 -10.48 -3.93 13.17
C ARG A 131 -11.21 -4.07 14.50
N SER A 132 -12.54 -4.16 14.48
CA SER A 132 -13.27 -4.78 15.58
C SER A 132 -12.75 -6.21 15.66
N ALA A 133 -12.04 -6.50 16.74
CA ALA A 133 -11.59 -7.84 17.09
C ALA A 133 -12.80 -8.76 17.31
#